data_AF-A0A8X6VUN7-F1
#
_entry.id   AF-A0A8X6VUN7-F1
#
_cell.length_a   1.000
_cell.length_b   1.000
_cell.length_c   1.000
_cell.angle_alpha   90.00
_cell.angle_beta   90.00
_cell.angle_gamma   90.00
#
_symmetry.space_group_name_H-M   'P 1'
#
loop_
_entity.id
_entity.type
_entity.pdbx_description
1 polymer ?
#
loop_
_entity_poly.entity_id
_entity_poly.type
_entity_poly.pdbx_seq_one_letter_code
_entity_poly.pdbx_strand_id
1 'polypeptide(L)'
;MEAVGATRIFQRSIVKRGLKYAHYYGDGDSKGFISVKDTYGKDSVTKYECIGHVQKRVGARLRKLNSKNKNLSGKGKLTDSFIDRLQNYYGIAVRSNVGNLSGLQQNVIAALFHCSSSVEKPMHGQCPIGKDSWCYYQRALSCDKKPNEKYKGLSNEVLNTIKPTYLELCTKELLTKCLHGRTQNSNECLNGVIWQRVPKEVFVCLKILKSGALDAVIQFNDGYKGCVEIFKKLNITPDYFTLKAYKHLGINRINDEERH
;
A
#
# COMPACT_ATOMS: atom_id res chain seq x y z
N MET A 1 16.14 -1.80 15.70
CA MET A 1 15.13 -2.70 16.30
C MET A 1 14.54 -3.66 15.28
N GLU A 2 14.09 -3.19 14.12
CA GLU A 2 13.45 -4.02 13.08
C GLU A 2 14.35 -5.14 12.51
N ALA A 3 15.60 -4.84 12.16
CA ALA A 3 16.52 -5.83 11.60
C ALA A 3 16.78 -7.02 12.57
N VAL A 4 17.02 -6.72 13.86
CA VAL A 4 17.19 -7.74 14.90
C VAL A 4 15.90 -8.56 15.06
N GLY A 5 14.74 -7.92 15.00
CA GLY A 5 13.43 -8.59 15.02
C GLY A 5 13.28 -9.56 13.85
N ALA A 6 13.54 -9.09 12.62
CA ALA A 6 13.47 -9.91 11.41
C ALA A 6 14.42 -11.12 11.50
N THR A 7 15.69 -10.89 11.85
CA THR A 7 16.67 -11.97 12.02
C THR A 7 16.21 -13.01 13.04
N ARG A 8 15.71 -12.59 14.20
CA ARG A 8 15.17 -13.51 15.21
C ARG A 8 13.97 -14.31 14.70
N ILE A 9 13.07 -13.69 13.93
CA ILE A 9 11.90 -14.37 13.34
C ILE A 9 12.35 -15.44 12.34
N PHE A 10 13.28 -15.10 11.45
CA PHE A 10 13.77 -16.02 10.42
C PHE A 10 14.56 -17.19 11.03
N GLN A 11 15.46 -16.92 11.98
CA GLN A 11 16.21 -17.98 12.67
C GLN A 11 15.31 -18.94 13.45
N ARG A 12 14.28 -18.41 14.13
CA ARG A 12 13.31 -19.24 14.88
C ARG A 12 12.47 -20.15 13.97
N SER A 13 12.30 -19.80 12.70
CA SER A 13 11.47 -20.58 11.78
C SER A 13 12.02 -22.00 11.59
N ILE A 14 13.34 -22.16 11.50
CA ILE A 14 14.01 -23.45 11.43
C ILE A 14 13.85 -24.19 12.76
N VAL A 15 14.32 -23.58 13.85
CA VAL A 15 14.44 -24.25 15.15
C VAL A 15 13.08 -24.67 15.73
N LYS A 16 12.05 -23.82 15.56
CA LYS A 16 10.74 -24.05 16.19
C LYS A 16 9.71 -24.68 15.28
N ARG A 17 9.88 -24.58 13.96
CA ARG A 17 8.83 -24.95 13.00
C ARG A 17 9.34 -25.79 11.82
N GLY A 18 10.64 -26.03 11.71
CA GLY A 18 11.22 -26.84 10.62
C GLY A 18 10.97 -26.27 9.22
N LEU A 19 10.72 -24.96 9.09
CA LEU A 19 10.37 -24.33 7.81
C LEU A 19 11.33 -23.20 7.43
N LYS A 20 11.33 -22.84 6.14
CA LYS A 20 12.08 -21.71 5.59
C LYS A 20 11.12 -20.71 4.97
N TYR A 21 11.32 -19.42 5.23
CA TYR A 21 10.57 -18.37 4.54
C TYR A 21 11.20 -18.10 3.17
N ALA A 22 10.44 -18.26 2.10
CA ALA A 22 10.90 -17.96 0.73
C ALA A 22 10.80 -16.47 0.38
N HIS A 23 9.87 -15.74 1.00
CA HIS A 23 9.47 -14.41 0.57
C HIS A 23 9.43 -13.43 1.74
N TYR A 24 10.01 -12.26 1.54
CA TYR A 24 9.95 -11.13 2.45
C TYR A 24 9.13 -10.01 1.80
N TYR A 25 8.02 -9.63 2.42
CA TYR A 25 7.21 -8.49 2.00
C TYR A 25 7.58 -7.28 2.86
N GLY A 26 8.00 -6.20 2.22
CA GLY A 26 8.25 -4.95 2.94
C GLY A 26 8.51 -3.77 2.02
N ASP A 27 8.77 -2.62 2.64
CA ASP A 27 9.00 -1.37 1.94
C ASP A 27 10.32 -1.32 1.17
N GLY A 28 10.46 -0.34 0.27
CA GLY A 28 11.53 -0.21 -0.70
C GLY A 28 12.94 -0.33 -0.14
N ASP A 29 13.29 0.45 0.88
CA ASP A 29 14.55 0.29 1.62
C ASP A 29 14.25 -0.41 2.95
N SER A 30 14.76 -1.63 3.12
CA SER A 30 14.53 -2.41 4.34
C SER A 30 15.84 -3.01 4.82
N LYS A 31 16.41 -2.38 5.85
CA LYS A 31 17.53 -2.95 6.63
C LYS A 31 17.17 -4.34 7.18
N GLY A 32 15.88 -4.59 7.44
CA GLY A 32 15.38 -5.91 7.85
C GLY A 32 15.49 -6.96 6.77
N PHE A 33 15.21 -6.64 5.50
CA PHE A 33 15.45 -7.57 4.40
C PHE A 33 16.94 -7.89 4.24
N ILE A 34 17.79 -6.86 4.28
CA ILE A 34 19.25 -7.04 4.15
C ILE A 34 19.78 -7.99 5.23
N SER A 35 19.23 -7.93 6.45
CA SER A 35 19.66 -8.80 7.56
C SER A 35 19.14 -10.23 7.49
N VAL A 36 18.24 -10.56 6.56
CA VAL A 36 17.64 -11.89 6.45
C VAL A 36 17.72 -12.54 5.08
N LYS A 37 18.17 -11.81 4.04
CA LYS A 37 18.19 -12.30 2.65
C LYS A 37 18.95 -13.62 2.46
N ASP A 38 19.97 -13.84 3.30
CA ASP A 38 20.86 -14.99 3.24
C ASP A 38 20.61 -16.01 4.38
N THR A 39 19.51 -15.89 5.13
CA THR A 39 19.32 -16.67 6.38
C THR A 39 19.35 -18.19 6.15
N TYR A 40 18.91 -18.65 4.97
CA TYR A 40 18.83 -20.08 4.64
C TYR A 40 19.81 -20.50 3.54
N GLY A 41 20.81 -19.65 3.23
CA GLY A 41 21.70 -19.75 2.08
C GLY A 41 21.70 -18.46 1.26
N LYS A 42 22.69 -18.30 0.39
CA LYS A 42 22.86 -17.10 -0.45
C LYS A 42 21.60 -16.81 -1.28
N ASP A 43 21.09 -15.59 -1.15
CA ASP A 43 19.89 -15.07 -1.84
C ASP A 43 18.65 -15.98 -1.69
N SER A 44 18.56 -16.71 -0.58
CA SER A 44 17.49 -17.68 -0.29
C SER A 44 16.12 -17.05 -0.05
N VAL A 45 16.07 -15.74 0.23
CA VAL A 45 14.82 -15.01 0.49
C VAL A 45 14.63 -13.94 -0.57
N THR A 46 13.51 -14.02 -1.28
CA THR A 46 13.13 -13.03 -2.31
C THR A 46 12.38 -11.86 -1.68
N LYS A 47 12.76 -10.62 -2.02
CA LYS A 47 12.05 -9.42 -1.61
C LYS A 47 10.89 -9.09 -2.56
N TYR A 48 9.72 -8.89 -1.99
CA TYR A 48 8.55 -8.29 -2.63
C TYR A 48 8.21 -6.96 -1.98
N GLU A 49 7.57 -6.08 -2.75
CA GLU A 49 7.17 -4.75 -2.31
C GLU A 49 5.65 -4.65 -2.14
N CYS A 50 5.22 -3.91 -1.11
CA CYS A 50 3.82 -3.54 -0.91
C CYS A 50 3.33 -2.71 -2.11
N ILE A 51 2.16 -3.05 -2.67
CA ILE A 51 1.60 -2.30 -3.81
C ILE A 51 1.36 -0.82 -3.46
N GLY A 52 0.99 -0.53 -2.21
CA GLY A 52 0.79 0.83 -1.72
C GLY A 52 2.10 1.61 -1.65
N HIS A 53 3.21 0.93 -1.31
CA HIS A 53 4.54 1.55 -1.31
C HIS A 53 5.00 1.88 -2.74
N VAL A 54 4.80 0.97 -3.70
CA VAL A 54 5.09 1.23 -5.11
C VAL A 54 4.24 2.39 -5.64
N GLN A 55 2.95 2.44 -5.29
CA GLN A 55 2.07 3.56 -5.63
C GLN A 55 2.56 4.89 -5.04
N LYS A 56 3.01 4.90 -3.77
CA LYS A 56 3.58 6.09 -3.10
C LYS A 56 4.90 6.55 -3.74
N ARG A 57 5.71 5.63 -4.24
CA ARG A 57 6.99 5.92 -4.93
C ARG A 57 6.81 6.79 -6.16
N VAL A 58 5.72 6.59 -6.91
CA VAL A 58 5.36 7.45 -8.07
C VAL A 58 5.24 8.90 -7.64
N GLY A 59 4.47 9.17 -6.58
CA GLY A 59 4.28 10.51 -6.05
C GLY A 59 5.58 11.13 -5.54
N ALA A 60 6.33 10.37 -4.75
CA ALA A 60 7.60 10.86 -4.18
C ALA A 60 8.60 11.27 -5.28
N ARG A 61 8.74 10.45 -6.33
CA ARG A 61 9.65 10.75 -7.45
C ARG A 61 9.22 11.99 -8.24
N LEU A 62 7.93 12.09 -8.58
CA LEU A 62 7.43 13.23 -9.35
C LEU A 62 7.48 14.52 -8.56
N ARG A 63 7.17 14.49 -7.25
CA ARG A 63 7.33 15.66 -6.37
C ARG A 63 8.79 16.10 -6.24
N LYS A 64 9.72 15.15 -6.13
CA LYS A 64 11.16 15.43 -6.12
C LYS A 64 11.65 16.02 -7.45
N LEU A 65 11.10 15.57 -8.57
CA LEU A 65 11.39 16.16 -9.89
C LEU A 65 10.84 17.59 -9.96
N ASN A 66 9.60 17.80 -9.51
CA ASN A 66 8.94 19.11 -9.49
C ASN A 66 9.71 20.12 -8.63
N SER A 67 10.16 19.72 -7.44
CA SER A 67 10.90 20.61 -6.53
C SER A 67 12.27 21.03 -7.08
N LYS A 68 12.90 20.18 -7.89
CA LYS A 68 14.18 20.49 -8.55
C LYS A 68 14.03 21.36 -9.80
N ASN A 69 12.84 21.41 -10.40
CA ASN A 69 12.64 22.06 -11.68
C ASN A 69 11.46 23.03 -11.59
N LYS A 70 11.74 24.30 -11.28
CA LYS A 70 10.73 25.36 -11.08
C LYS A 70 9.77 25.50 -12.27
N ASN A 71 10.22 25.15 -13.48
CA ASN A 71 9.41 25.19 -14.69
C ASN A 71 8.27 24.16 -14.69
N LEU A 72 8.28 23.15 -13.82
CA LEU A 72 7.21 22.16 -13.67
C LEU A 72 6.12 22.58 -12.67
N SER A 73 6.37 23.61 -11.88
CA SER A 73 5.45 24.08 -10.84
C SER A 73 4.50 25.16 -11.38
N GLY A 74 3.27 25.20 -10.83
CA GLY A 74 2.23 26.17 -11.15
C GLY A 74 0.97 25.58 -11.77
N LYS A 75 -0.04 26.44 -11.93
CA LYS A 75 -1.36 26.07 -12.48
C LYS A 75 -1.20 25.58 -13.94
N GLY A 76 -1.81 24.44 -14.25
CA GLY A 76 -1.73 23.82 -15.58
C GLY A 76 -0.45 23.01 -15.84
N LYS A 77 0.34 22.73 -14.79
CA LYS A 77 1.56 21.91 -14.87
C LYS A 77 1.47 20.70 -13.93
N LEU A 78 2.60 20.26 -13.37
CA LEU A 78 2.68 19.11 -12.48
C LEU A 78 2.25 19.50 -11.06
N THR A 79 0.94 19.66 -10.83
CA THR A 79 0.38 19.95 -9.50
C THR A 79 0.33 18.70 -8.62
N ASP A 80 0.26 18.89 -7.29
CA ASP A 80 0.06 17.75 -6.36
C ASP A 80 -1.20 16.96 -6.68
N SER A 81 -2.30 17.64 -7.02
CA SER A 81 -3.55 16.98 -7.43
C SER A 81 -3.41 16.14 -8.69
N PHE A 82 -2.58 16.57 -9.66
CA PHE A 82 -2.27 15.76 -10.83
C PHE A 82 -1.46 14.53 -10.43
N ILE A 83 -0.45 14.72 -9.58
CA ILE A 83 0.40 13.63 -9.08
C ILE A 83 -0.46 12.60 -8.33
N ASP A 84 -1.34 13.03 -7.43
CA ASP A 84 -2.24 12.14 -6.69
C ASP A 84 -3.16 11.35 -7.62
N ARG A 85 -3.73 12.01 -8.64
CA ARG A 85 -4.53 11.33 -9.65
C ARG A 85 -3.72 10.27 -10.40
N LEU A 86 -2.49 10.60 -10.81
CA LEU A 86 -1.60 9.65 -11.49
C LEU A 86 -1.21 8.48 -10.58
N GLN A 87 -0.98 8.72 -9.30
CA GLN A 87 -0.78 7.66 -8.31
C GLN A 87 -2.00 6.75 -8.21
N ASN A 88 -3.21 7.30 -8.20
CA ASN A 88 -4.43 6.50 -8.14
C ASN A 88 -4.59 5.59 -9.36
N TYR A 89 -4.38 6.10 -10.57
CA TYR A 89 -4.42 5.28 -11.79
C TYR A 89 -3.30 4.24 -11.84
N TYR A 90 -2.10 4.57 -11.38
CA TYR A 90 -1.03 3.58 -11.23
C TYR A 90 -1.44 2.46 -10.26
N GLY A 91 -2.07 2.80 -9.13
CA GLY A 91 -2.61 1.84 -8.18
C GLY A 91 -3.70 0.95 -8.78
N ILE A 92 -4.59 1.51 -9.60
CA ILE A 92 -5.62 0.77 -10.35
C ILE A 92 -4.95 -0.21 -11.32
N ALA A 93 -3.93 0.23 -12.06
CA ALA A 93 -3.19 -0.64 -12.99
C ALA A 93 -2.54 -1.83 -12.25
N VAL A 94 -1.90 -1.59 -11.10
CA VAL A 94 -1.32 -2.65 -10.26
C VAL A 94 -2.39 -3.63 -9.78
N ARG A 95 -3.50 -3.15 -9.21
CA ARG A 95 -4.55 -4.01 -8.65
C ARG A 95 -5.33 -4.80 -9.71
N SER A 96 -5.50 -4.25 -10.91
CA SER A 96 -6.22 -4.90 -12.02
C SER A 96 -5.36 -5.87 -12.84
N ASN A 97 -4.06 -5.98 -12.56
CA ASN A 97 -3.12 -6.81 -13.35
C ASN A 97 -2.28 -7.74 -12.46
N VAL A 98 -2.83 -8.19 -11.34
CA VAL A 98 -2.20 -9.20 -10.48
C VAL A 98 -1.87 -10.43 -11.30
N GLY A 99 -0.62 -10.89 -11.22
CA GLY A 99 -0.12 -12.03 -12.00
C GLY A 99 0.15 -11.76 -13.49
N ASN A 100 -0.26 -10.62 -14.06
CA ASN A 100 -0.05 -10.27 -15.47
C ASN A 100 0.96 -9.13 -15.64
N LEU A 101 2.25 -9.47 -15.78
CA LEU A 101 3.32 -8.47 -15.90
C LEU A 101 3.19 -7.61 -17.16
N SER A 102 2.81 -8.21 -18.29
CA SER A 102 2.68 -7.50 -19.56
C SER A 102 1.53 -6.50 -19.50
N GLY A 103 0.36 -6.94 -19.03
CA GLY A 103 -0.81 -6.07 -18.82
C GLY A 103 -0.52 -4.97 -17.80
N LEU A 104 0.22 -5.29 -16.72
CA LEU A 104 0.65 -4.30 -15.75
C LEU A 104 1.51 -3.21 -16.39
N GLN A 105 2.55 -3.59 -17.16
CA GLN A 105 3.41 -2.66 -17.87
C GLN A 105 2.62 -1.74 -18.82
N GLN A 106 1.72 -2.32 -19.62
CA GLN A 106 0.88 -1.55 -20.54
C GLN A 106 0.00 -0.55 -19.78
N ASN A 107 -0.65 -1.00 -18.69
CA ASN A 107 -1.60 -0.18 -17.96
C ASN A 107 -0.95 0.92 -17.12
N VAL A 108 0.25 0.69 -16.55
CA VAL A 108 0.97 1.79 -15.87
C VAL A 108 1.43 2.84 -16.87
N ILE A 109 1.89 2.44 -18.07
CA ILE A 109 2.24 3.41 -19.12
C ILE A 109 0.98 4.16 -19.56
N ALA A 110 -0.13 3.45 -19.77
CA ALA A 110 -1.41 4.05 -20.14
C ALA A 110 -1.91 5.06 -19.11
N ALA A 111 -1.69 4.83 -17.81
CA ALA A 111 -2.09 5.74 -16.74
C ALA A 111 -1.46 7.14 -16.88
N LEU A 112 -0.19 7.23 -17.32
CA LEU A 112 0.47 8.51 -17.59
C LEU A 112 -0.25 9.28 -18.70
N PHE A 113 -0.44 8.64 -19.85
CA PHE A 113 -1.05 9.29 -21.00
C PHE A 113 -2.52 9.60 -20.79
N HIS A 114 -3.27 8.70 -20.13
CA HIS A 114 -4.63 8.94 -19.69
C HIS A 114 -4.73 10.21 -18.82
N CYS A 115 -3.86 10.33 -17.81
CA CYS A 115 -3.85 11.51 -16.94
C CYS A 115 -3.46 12.78 -17.71
N SER A 116 -2.63 12.67 -18.74
CA SER A 116 -2.20 13.79 -19.58
C SER A 116 -3.17 14.12 -20.72
N SER A 117 -4.27 13.38 -20.87
CA SER A 117 -5.30 13.61 -21.89
C SER A 117 -6.04 14.93 -21.68
N SER A 118 -6.48 15.56 -22.78
CA SER A 118 -7.38 16.72 -22.78
C SER A 118 -8.40 16.61 -23.92
N VAL A 119 -9.39 17.52 -23.95
CA VAL A 119 -10.43 17.55 -25.00
C VAL A 119 -9.80 17.75 -26.38
N GLU A 120 -8.82 18.64 -26.46
CA GLU A 120 -8.11 19.01 -27.69
C GLU A 120 -7.09 17.95 -28.09
N LYS A 121 -6.55 17.22 -27.10
CA LYS A 121 -5.55 16.17 -27.29
C LYS A 121 -5.93 14.91 -26.50
N PRO A 122 -6.85 14.08 -27.02
CA PRO A 122 -7.22 12.83 -26.36
C PRO A 122 -6.05 11.85 -26.41
N MET A 123 -5.66 11.29 -25.26
CA MET A 123 -4.51 10.39 -25.11
C MET A 123 -4.89 9.01 -24.54
N HIS A 124 -6.07 8.51 -24.91
CA HIS A 124 -6.62 7.24 -24.38
C HIS A 124 -6.19 5.98 -25.14
N GLY A 125 -5.41 6.11 -26.22
CA GLY A 125 -5.09 5.00 -27.13
C GLY A 125 -4.36 3.81 -26.49
N GLN A 126 -3.73 4.01 -25.33
CA GLN A 126 -3.04 2.94 -24.58
C GLN A 126 -3.88 2.38 -23.44
N CYS A 127 -5.03 2.99 -23.13
CA CYS A 127 -5.92 2.48 -22.10
C CYS A 127 -6.55 1.14 -22.54
N PRO A 128 -6.88 0.24 -21.60
CA PRO A 128 -7.63 -0.96 -21.92
C PRO A 128 -8.92 -0.65 -22.69
N ILE A 129 -9.25 -1.49 -23.67
CA ILE A 129 -10.47 -1.36 -24.47
C ILE A 129 -11.58 -2.21 -23.84
N GLY A 130 -12.84 -1.85 -24.10
CA GLY A 130 -14.01 -2.64 -23.70
C GLY A 130 -14.75 -2.09 -22.49
N LYS A 131 -15.86 -2.74 -22.16
CA LYS A 131 -16.82 -2.29 -21.14
C LYS A 131 -16.24 -2.33 -19.72
N ASP A 132 -15.26 -3.21 -19.50
CA ASP A 132 -14.59 -3.39 -18.21
C ASP A 132 -13.34 -2.50 -18.07
N SER A 133 -13.07 -1.63 -19.03
CA SER A 133 -11.94 -0.71 -18.95
C SER A 133 -12.09 0.25 -17.76
N TRP A 134 -11.00 0.44 -17.02
CA TRP A 134 -10.96 1.50 -16.01
C TRP A 134 -11.02 2.90 -16.64
N CYS A 135 -10.72 3.02 -17.94
CA CYS A 135 -10.78 4.27 -18.67
C CYS A 135 -12.22 4.54 -19.16
N TYR A 136 -12.83 5.59 -18.61
CA TYR A 136 -14.18 6.00 -19.03
C TYR A 136 -14.29 6.26 -20.54
N TYR A 137 -13.27 6.87 -21.14
CA TYR A 137 -13.27 7.17 -22.57
C TYR A 137 -13.40 5.89 -23.41
N GLN A 138 -12.61 4.87 -23.10
CA GLN A 138 -12.66 3.58 -23.80
C GLN A 138 -13.96 2.81 -23.54
N ARG A 139 -14.49 2.86 -22.32
CA ARG A 139 -15.80 2.28 -22.02
C ARG A 139 -16.92 2.92 -22.83
N ALA A 140 -16.94 4.26 -22.91
CA ALA A 140 -17.96 4.99 -23.65
C ALA A 140 -17.94 4.58 -25.14
N LEU A 141 -16.76 4.51 -25.75
CA LEU A 141 -16.60 4.00 -27.12
C LEU A 141 -17.11 2.58 -27.29
N SER A 142 -16.82 1.68 -26.33
CA SER A 142 -17.30 0.28 -26.38
C SER A 142 -18.82 0.11 -26.19
N CYS A 143 -19.52 1.17 -25.81
CA CYS A 143 -20.96 1.19 -25.59
C CYS A 143 -21.68 2.15 -26.56
N ASP A 144 -21.01 2.55 -27.66
CA ASP A 144 -21.52 3.51 -28.65
C ASP A 144 -21.98 4.84 -28.05
N LYS A 145 -21.35 5.26 -26.93
CA LYS A 145 -21.59 6.54 -26.26
C LYS A 145 -20.49 7.53 -26.60
N LYS A 146 -20.86 8.81 -26.73
CA LYS A 146 -19.88 9.88 -26.90
C LYS A 146 -19.08 10.07 -25.60
N PRO A 147 -17.75 9.86 -25.61
CA PRO A 147 -16.93 10.10 -24.44
C PRO A 147 -16.89 11.61 -24.13
N ASN A 148 -16.78 11.93 -22.84
CA ASN A 148 -16.65 13.29 -22.35
C ASN A 148 -15.34 13.41 -21.57
N GLU A 149 -14.41 14.20 -22.09
CA GLU A 149 -13.15 14.51 -21.43
C GLU A 149 -13.33 15.75 -20.56
N LYS A 150 -13.07 15.60 -19.26
CA LYS A 150 -13.34 16.67 -18.27
C LYS A 150 -12.08 17.37 -17.80
N TYR A 151 -10.92 16.77 -18.04
CA TYR A 151 -9.68 17.22 -17.43
C TYR A 151 -8.81 18.03 -18.38
N LYS A 152 -8.14 19.03 -17.82
CA LYS A 152 -7.02 19.71 -18.48
C LYS A 152 -5.78 18.85 -18.29
N GLY A 153 -5.28 18.30 -19.39
CA GLY A 153 -4.08 17.48 -19.46
C GLY A 153 -2.80 18.29 -19.22
N LEU A 154 -1.65 17.65 -19.43
CA LEU A 154 -0.34 18.32 -19.39
C LEU A 154 0.04 18.85 -20.77
N SER A 155 0.78 19.96 -20.82
CA SER A 155 1.45 20.37 -22.06
C SER A 155 2.48 19.33 -22.49
N ASN A 156 2.81 19.27 -23.78
CA ASN A 156 3.82 18.36 -24.30
C ASN A 156 5.19 18.57 -23.64
N GLU A 157 5.54 19.81 -23.34
CA GLU A 157 6.80 20.16 -22.68
C GLU A 157 6.89 19.53 -21.28
N VAL A 158 5.83 19.71 -20.46
CA VAL A 158 5.77 19.12 -19.11
C VAL A 158 5.73 17.59 -19.21
N LEU A 159 4.92 17.02 -20.10
CA LEU A 159 4.84 15.57 -20.31
C LEU A 159 6.19 14.97 -20.70
N ASN A 160 6.88 15.56 -21.68
CA ASN A 160 8.20 15.11 -22.12
C ASN A 160 9.23 15.21 -21.00
N THR A 161 9.12 16.21 -20.13
CA THR A 161 10.01 16.36 -18.97
C THR A 161 9.78 15.28 -17.90
N ILE A 162 8.52 14.90 -17.62
CA ILE A 162 8.22 13.90 -16.58
C ILE A 162 8.36 12.46 -17.07
N LYS A 163 8.18 12.22 -18.38
CA LYS A 163 8.09 10.88 -18.96
C LYS A 163 9.30 9.99 -18.64
N PRO A 164 10.57 10.43 -18.73
CA PRO A 164 11.71 9.59 -18.37
C PRO A 164 11.64 9.11 -16.91
N THR A 165 11.35 10.02 -15.98
CA THR A 165 11.21 9.71 -14.55
C THR A 165 10.08 8.72 -14.28
N TYR A 166 8.99 8.81 -15.03
CA TYR A 166 7.86 7.90 -14.90
C TYR A 166 8.13 6.53 -15.53
N LEU A 167 8.81 6.46 -16.68
CA LEU A 167 9.11 5.18 -17.35
C LEU A 167 10.11 4.32 -16.55
N GLU A 168 11.01 4.94 -15.78
CA GLU A 168 11.81 4.22 -14.78
C GLU A 168 10.98 3.53 -13.70
N LEU A 169 9.72 3.96 -13.50
CA LEU A 169 8.75 3.32 -12.60
C LEU A 169 7.89 2.26 -13.31
N CYS A 170 8.14 1.99 -14.59
CA CYS A 170 7.42 1.00 -15.40
C CYS A 170 8.31 -0.20 -15.77
N THR A 171 9.50 -0.31 -15.16
CA THR A 171 10.48 -1.36 -15.46
C THR A 171 10.01 -2.73 -14.99
N LYS A 172 10.42 -3.79 -15.70
CA LYS A 172 10.03 -5.17 -15.35
C LYS A 172 10.53 -5.53 -13.95
N GLU A 173 11.72 -5.07 -13.61
CA GLU A 173 12.40 -5.33 -12.34
C GLU A 173 11.62 -4.73 -11.16
N LEU A 174 11.02 -3.54 -11.34
CA LEU A 174 10.18 -2.93 -10.31
C LEU A 174 8.82 -3.61 -10.23
N LEU A 175 8.15 -3.78 -11.37
CA LEU A 175 6.77 -4.27 -11.42
C LEU A 175 6.64 -5.73 -11.00
N THR A 176 7.65 -6.55 -11.24
CA THR A 176 7.67 -7.96 -10.76
C THR A 176 7.59 -8.04 -9.23
N LYS A 177 8.14 -7.03 -8.52
CA LYS A 177 8.11 -6.99 -7.04
C LYS A 177 6.74 -6.69 -6.46
N CYS A 178 5.80 -6.15 -7.24
CA CYS A 178 4.44 -5.83 -6.81
C CYS A 178 3.35 -6.62 -7.56
N LEU A 179 3.73 -7.53 -8.46
CA LEU A 179 2.82 -8.34 -9.28
C LEU A 179 1.87 -9.23 -8.45
N HIS A 180 2.24 -9.50 -7.20
CA HIS A 180 1.46 -10.31 -6.25
C HIS A 180 0.23 -9.59 -5.68
N GLY A 181 0.10 -8.27 -5.83
CA GLY A 181 -1.11 -7.53 -5.43
C GLY A 181 -1.29 -7.28 -3.93
N ARG A 182 -0.35 -7.69 -3.07
CA ARG A 182 -0.50 -7.62 -1.60
C ARG A 182 -0.09 -6.28 -1.01
N THR A 183 -0.75 -5.91 0.09
CA THR A 183 -0.46 -4.74 0.90
C THR A 183 0.19 -5.14 2.23
N GLN A 184 0.76 -4.17 2.95
CA GLN A 184 1.26 -4.35 4.32
C GLN A 184 0.24 -3.91 5.39
N ASN A 185 -0.95 -3.43 4.97
CA ASN A 185 -1.91 -2.80 5.88
C ASN A 185 -2.27 -3.69 7.08
N SER A 186 -2.39 -5.01 6.89
CA SER A 186 -2.67 -5.95 7.98
C SER A 186 -1.57 -6.04 9.04
N ASN A 187 -0.30 -5.86 8.67
CA ASN A 187 0.80 -5.81 9.64
C ASN A 187 0.88 -4.44 10.32
N GLU A 188 0.58 -3.37 9.58
CA GLU A 188 0.57 -2.01 10.10
C GLU A 188 -0.57 -1.76 11.09
N CYS A 189 -1.74 -2.37 10.89
CA CYS A 189 -2.87 -2.19 11.79
C CYS A 189 -2.64 -2.81 13.17
N LEU A 190 -2.06 -4.01 13.27
CA LEU A 190 -1.68 -4.59 14.59
C LEU A 190 -0.67 -3.71 15.31
N ASN A 191 0.34 -3.21 14.58
CA ASN A 191 1.31 -2.29 15.16
C ASN A 191 0.62 -1.04 15.72
N GLY A 192 -0.36 -0.48 15.01
CA GLY A 192 -1.19 0.63 15.50
C GLY A 192 -1.88 0.32 16.83
N VAL A 193 -2.48 -0.87 16.95
CA VAL A 193 -3.15 -1.33 18.19
C VAL A 193 -2.15 -1.50 19.35
N ILE A 194 -0.93 -1.95 19.07
CA ILE A 194 0.15 -2.03 20.06
C ILE A 194 0.56 -0.64 20.53
N TRP A 195 0.79 0.30 19.60
CA TRP A 195 1.26 1.66 19.92
C TRP A 195 0.22 2.51 20.63
N GLN A 196 -1.08 2.23 20.47
CA GLN A 196 -2.13 2.84 21.28
C GLN A 196 -2.04 2.48 22.77
N ARG A 197 -1.49 1.30 23.10
CA ARG A 197 -1.33 0.84 24.50
C ARG A 197 0.04 1.14 25.06
N VAL A 198 1.06 0.99 24.22
CA VAL A 198 2.46 1.15 24.59
C VAL A 198 3.10 2.11 23.60
N PRO A 199 2.92 3.43 23.75
CA PRO A 199 3.45 4.41 22.82
C PRO A 199 4.97 4.28 22.66
N LYS A 200 5.47 4.55 21.45
CA LYS A 200 6.91 4.39 21.14
C LYS A 200 7.78 5.40 21.87
N GLU A 201 7.16 6.52 22.25
CA GLU A 201 7.76 7.69 22.86
C GLU A 201 7.92 7.53 24.38
N VAL A 202 7.34 6.46 24.96
CA VAL A 202 7.35 6.21 26.40
C VAL A 202 8.19 4.97 26.71
N PHE A 203 9.22 5.16 27.53
CA PHE A 203 9.99 4.04 28.07
C PHE A 203 9.16 3.33 29.14
N VAL A 204 8.87 2.04 28.90
CA VAL A 204 8.19 1.18 29.87
C VAL A 204 9.04 -0.03 30.20
N CYS A 205 8.85 -0.61 31.38
CA CYS A 205 9.52 -1.85 31.73
C CYS A 205 9.04 -3.02 30.86
N LEU A 206 9.86 -4.07 30.74
CA LEU A 206 9.57 -5.24 29.89
C LEU A 206 8.23 -5.91 30.22
N LYS A 207 7.80 -5.88 31.48
CA LYS A 207 6.52 -6.46 31.92
C LYS A 207 5.32 -5.71 31.32
N ILE A 208 5.36 -4.38 31.32
CA ILE A 208 4.31 -3.54 30.72
C ILE A 208 4.30 -3.72 29.20
N LEU A 209 5.48 -3.69 28.55
CA LEU A 209 5.59 -3.90 27.11
C LEU A 209 4.97 -5.23 26.68
N LYS A 210 5.30 -6.33 27.39
CA LYS A 210 4.72 -7.65 27.12
C LYS A 210 3.20 -7.66 27.32
N SER A 211 2.72 -7.06 28.39
CA SER A 211 1.28 -7.06 28.71
C SER A 211 0.49 -6.26 27.67
N GLY A 212 0.96 -5.08 27.29
CA GLY A 212 0.33 -4.27 26.26
C GLY A 212 0.37 -4.93 24.88
N ALA A 213 1.46 -5.62 24.52
CA ALA A 213 1.52 -6.39 23.28
C ALA A 213 0.54 -7.57 23.27
N LEU A 214 0.39 -8.29 24.38
CA LEU A 214 -0.58 -9.39 24.50
C LEU A 214 -2.02 -8.89 24.44
N ASP A 215 -2.34 -7.81 25.16
CA ASP A 215 -3.68 -7.19 25.12
C ASP A 215 -4.01 -6.66 23.71
N ALA A 216 -3.03 -6.09 23.01
CA ALA A 216 -3.19 -5.67 21.62
C ALA A 216 -3.54 -6.85 20.70
N VAL A 217 -2.86 -7.99 20.85
CA VAL A 217 -3.12 -9.20 20.07
C VAL A 217 -4.53 -9.74 20.35
N ILE A 218 -4.96 -9.73 21.61
CA ILE A 218 -6.31 -10.16 22.00
C ILE A 218 -7.36 -9.24 21.36
N GLN A 219 -7.22 -7.92 21.50
CA GLN A 219 -8.16 -6.99 20.87
C GLN A 219 -8.15 -7.10 19.35
N PHE A 220 -6.98 -7.30 18.74
CA PHE A 220 -6.86 -7.40 17.28
C PHE A 220 -7.61 -8.62 16.74
N ASN A 221 -7.48 -9.77 17.39
CA ASN A 221 -8.10 -11.02 16.93
C ASN A 221 -9.57 -11.12 17.33
N ASP A 222 -9.89 -10.83 18.60
CA ASP A 222 -11.22 -11.09 19.19
C ASP A 222 -12.05 -9.82 19.40
N GLY A 223 -11.51 -8.66 19.01
CA GLY A 223 -12.11 -7.37 19.32
C GLY A 223 -12.23 -7.13 20.83
N TYR A 224 -13.19 -6.29 21.20
CA TYR A 224 -13.48 -5.99 22.61
C TYR A 224 -14.07 -7.17 23.38
N LYS A 225 -14.52 -8.25 22.71
CA LYS A 225 -14.96 -9.48 23.40
C LYS A 225 -13.77 -10.16 24.09
N GLY A 226 -12.60 -10.18 23.46
CA GLY A 226 -11.38 -10.70 24.08
C GLY A 226 -11.01 -9.96 25.38
N CYS A 227 -11.19 -8.63 25.40
CA CYS A 227 -10.96 -7.81 26.59
C CYS A 227 -11.90 -8.18 27.77
N VAL A 228 -13.15 -8.56 27.49
CA VAL A 228 -14.10 -9.04 28.52
C VAL A 228 -13.58 -10.31 29.20
N GLU A 229 -12.99 -11.24 28.45
CA GLU A 229 -12.44 -12.47 29.02
C GLU A 229 -11.22 -12.20 29.90
N ILE A 230 -10.41 -11.18 29.58
CA ILE A 230 -9.30 -10.75 30.45
C ILE A 230 -9.86 -10.29 31.80
N PHE A 231 -10.89 -9.44 31.82
CA PHE A 231 -11.51 -8.98 33.07
C PHE A 231 -12.01 -10.14 33.92
N LYS A 232 -12.74 -11.08 33.32
CA LYS A 232 -13.21 -12.29 34.02
C LYS A 232 -12.06 -13.07 34.65
N LYS A 233 -10.94 -13.25 33.93
CA LYS A 233 -9.74 -13.93 34.46
C LYS A 233 -9.05 -13.16 35.58
N LEU A 234 -9.21 -11.84 35.63
CA LEU A 234 -8.76 -10.99 36.72
C LEU A 234 -9.77 -10.89 37.87
N ASN A 235 -10.85 -11.67 37.85
CA ASN A 235 -11.98 -11.60 38.79
C ASN A 235 -12.67 -10.24 38.81
N ILE A 236 -12.64 -9.51 37.69
CA ILE A 236 -13.37 -8.26 37.48
C ILE A 236 -14.60 -8.60 36.65
N THR A 237 -15.80 -8.34 37.18
CA THR A 237 -17.05 -8.57 36.44
C THR A 237 -17.40 -7.28 35.68
N PRO A 238 -17.38 -7.28 34.33
CA PRO A 238 -17.74 -6.10 33.55
C PRO A 238 -19.23 -5.82 33.72
N ASP A 239 -19.56 -4.57 34.00
CA ASP A 239 -20.95 -4.14 34.18
C ASP A 239 -21.69 -3.96 32.86
N TYR A 240 -23.00 -3.68 32.95
CA TYR A 240 -23.85 -3.46 31.78
C TYR A 240 -23.30 -2.37 30.85
N PHE A 241 -22.80 -1.26 31.39
CA PHE A 241 -22.31 -0.14 30.60
C PHE A 241 -21.02 -0.49 29.85
N THR A 242 -20.09 -1.20 30.48
CA THR A 242 -18.86 -1.69 29.86
C THR A 242 -19.18 -2.63 28.70
N LEU A 243 -20.07 -3.62 28.91
CA LEU A 243 -20.47 -4.56 27.87
C LEU A 243 -21.17 -3.87 26.70
N LYS A 244 -22.04 -2.89 26.99
CA LYS A 244 -22.72 -2.09 25.97
C LYS A 244 -21.74 -1.27 25.14
N ALA A 245 -20.78 -0.59 25.78
CA ALA A 245 -19.75 0.19 25.10
C ALA A 245 -18.87 -0.69 24.21
N TYR A 246 -18.42 -1.85 24.72
CA TYR A 246 -17.56 -2.78 24.00
C TYR A 246 -18.26 -3.40 22.79
N LYS A 247 -19.56 -3.69 22.89
CA LYS A 247 -20.35 -4.11 21.73
C LYS A 247 -20.39 -3.02 20.65
N HIS A 248 -20.61 -1.76 21.04
CA HIS A 248 -20.66 -0.65 20.09
C HIS A 248 -19.30 -0.41 19.41
N LEU A 249 -18.21 -0.39 20.18
CA LEU A 249 -16.85 -0.26 19.65
C LEU A 249 -16.48 -1.42 18.71
N GLY A 250 -16.93 -2.64 19.04
CA GLY A 250 -16.75 -3.81 18.17
C GLY A 250 -17.48 -3.67 16.83
N ILE A 251 -18.71 -3.15 16.82
CA ILE A 251 -19.47 -2.88 15.59
C ILE A 251 -18.78 -1.79 14.75
N ASN A 252 -18.36 -0.69 15.37
CA ASN A 252 -17.68 0.39 14.66
C ASN A 252 -16.38 -0.11 13.99
N ARG A 253 -15.62 -0.98 14.66
CA ARG A 253 -14.44 -1.61 14.09
C ARG A 253 -14.75 -2.39 12.80
N ILE A 254 -15.83 -3.19 12.79
CA ILE A 254 -16.23 -3.97 11.62
C ILE A 254 -16.70 -3.04 10.49
N ASN A 255 -17.51 -2.02 10.82
CA ASN A 255 -18.00 -1.07 9.83
C ASN A 255 -16.88 -0.25 9.18
N ASP A 256 -15.81 0.06 9.92
CA ASP A 256 -14.64 0.75 9.35
C ASP A 256 -13.80 -0.16 8.45
N GLU A 257 -13.80 -1.49 8.66
CA GLU A 257 -13.17 -2.45 7.73
C GLU A 257 -13.88 -2.49 6.37
N GLU A 258 -15.22 -2.39 6.33
CA GLU A 258 -16.00 -2.40 5.08
C GLU A 258 -15.85 -1.11 4.23
N ARG A 259 -15.26 -0.05 4.79
CA ARG A 259 -15.05 1.23 4.11
C ARG A 259 -13.77 1.30 3.28
N HIS A 260 -12.89 0.30 3.35
CA HIS A 260 -11.55 0.30 2.77
C HIS A 260 -11.34 -0.82 1.73
#